data_AF-A0A0D7ARV6-F1
#
_entry.id   AF-A0A0D7ARV6-F1
#
_cell.length_a   1.000
_cell.length_b   1.000
_cell.length_c   1.000
_cell.angle_alpha   90.00
_cell.angle_beta   90.00
_cell.angle_gamma   90.00
#
_symmetry.space_group_name_H-M   'P 1'
#
loop_
_entity.id
_entity.type
_entity.pdbx_description
1 polymer ?
#
loop_
_entity_poly.entity_id
_entity_poly.type
_entity_poly.pdbx_seq_one_letter_code
_entity_poly.pdbx_strand_id
1 'polypeptide(L)'
;NPHGVTTATRVTLPLIADLQASRKTSGSLSHSAEQFCWFCLCVKSDLDELDDTQWTLRTGVHVRQQARDWFNAKTKTLRNSLASENGVRWTPLHRLPYWDPVKHVILGFMHNWLEGVLQHQLRAVWGIGRNSSRAREAKDKDEDKKPMDIDEPPGTPATVGEPPTPSSRGSPTPTPETPHASTTTRLRRPLLPPDVLDHDEEDNSDEEDGGAATDEYEDPGLSENDAMSDDGLHLIRQCISTVLLPTWVHRPPSNLGEASHGKLKAADYLSLFAIIFPLSLPEVHPLPGVRTNKQQQLEMFYHLAASTFIVTDFKTSEADADIYTYHYVAYRKDLQRLFPATQSVPNHHYAMHNAALMKHWGPLPSLSEFPGERLNGIFQKVKTNKHLSDISLTMMRQTARNAHFQALQSTSPHLQSVVGASALGPTSLIDQPWVITDTEEAKMLGNAPLLDLHTYMMILNFLNSSGRPLRDYRSIPHPTYDSVLPRAARVLHHATAGDRTFSRRGAHRGNSNIEFISPAHWSGASTGYIEEILAVPLHGTVEVFFIVRPHIALADVDVQKTPYAGRPLLRVNVVEEDTHGPELVLQYCNIRSHIAVWERPAGTYGITRRFLLISCGLNRRRR
;
A
#
# COMPACT_ATOMS: atom_id res chain seq x y z
N ASN A 1 19.58 33.60 -2.84
CA ASN A 1 18.64 34.74 -2.74
C ASN A 1 18.69 35.26 -1.30
N PRO A 2 19.28 36.44 -1.03
CA PRO A 2 19.46 36.98 0.33
C PRO A 2 18.14 37.48 0.97
N HIS A 3 17.04 37.50 0.22
CA HIS A 3 15.69 37.67 0.75
C HIS A 3 15.04 36.28 0.79
N GLY A 4 15.12 35.61 1.93
CA GLY A 4 14.48 34.31 2.13
C GLY A 4 12.99 34.37 1.77
N VAL A 5 12.45 33.31 1.18
CA VAL A 5 11.02 33.20 0.91
C VAL A 5 10.33 32.80 2.20
N THR A 6 9.44 33.64 2.72
CA THR A 6 8.54 33.27 3.81
C THR A 6 7.67 32.12 3.35
N THR A 7 7.91 30.92 3.89
CA THR A 7 7.11 29.74 3.63
C THR A 7 6.16 29.52 4.80
N ALA A 8 4.87 29.76 4.59
CA ALA A 8 3.85 29.40 5.55
C ALA A 8 3.65 27.88 5.48
N THR A 9 4.12 27.17 6.51
CA THR A 9 3.88 25.72 6.64
C THR A 9 2.65 25.51 7.50
N ARG A 10 1.53 25.07 6.90
CA ARG A 10 0.35 24.63 7.65
C ARG A 10 0.52 23.14 7.97
N VAL A 11 0.72 22.82 9.25
CA VAL A 11 0.70 21.43 9.71
C VAL A 11 -0.74 21.07 10.02
N THR A 12 -1.35 20.25 9.17
CA THR A 12 -2.66 19.66 9.43
C THR A 12 -2.43 18.25 9.96
N LEU A 13 -2.99 17.94 11.13
CA LEU A 13 -2.95 16.60 11.73
C LEU A 13 -4.26 15.89 11.43
N PRO A 14 -4.30 14.99 10.43
CA PRO A 14 -5.46 14.13 10.21
C PRO A 14 -5.59 13.11 11.36
N LEU A 15 -6.83 12.72 11.65
CA LEU A 15 -7.14 11.54 12.42
C LEU A 15 -7.13 10.34 11.45
N ILE A 16 -6.16 9.44 11.65
CA ILE A 16 -6.03 8.18 10.93
C ILE A 16 -6.19 7.07 11.97
N ALA A 17 -7.22 6.26 11.82
CA ALA A 17 -7.50 5.09 12.63
C ALA A 17 -8.46 4.17 11.87
N ASP A 18 -8.70 2.97 12.39
CA ASP A 18 -9.80 2.13 11.92
C ASP A 18 -11.15 2.89 11.99
N LEU A 19 -12.18 2.37 11.32
CA LEU A 19 -13.48 3.05 11.24
C LEU A 19 -14.15 3.23 12.63
N GLN A 20 -13.96 2.30 13.56
CA GLN A 20 -14.58 2.35 14.89
C GLN A 20 -13.87 3.39 15.77
N ALA A 21 -12.54 3.35 15.83
CA ALA A 21 -11.71 4.31 16.53
C ALA A 21 -11.87 5.71 15.95
N SER A 22 -11.95 5.83 14.61
CA SER A 22 -12.22 7.10 13.93
C SER A 22 -13.53 7.71 14.40
N ARG A 23 -14.62 6.94 14.42
CA ARG A 23 -15.94 7.42 14.90
C ARG A 23 -15.92 7.81 16.38
N LYS A 24 -15.36 6.96 17.24
CA LYS A 24 -15.25 7.24 18.69
C LYS A 24 -14.45 8.53 18.94
N THR A 25 -13.35 8.70 18.23
CA THR A 25 -12.41 9.82 18.42
C THR A 25 -12.91 11.11 17.78
N SER A 26 -13.60 11.03 16.63
CA SER A 26 -14.20 12.19 15.95
C SER A 26 -15.51 12.65 16.61
N GLY A 27 -16.22 11.74 17.29
CA GLY A 27 -17.55 11.98 17.83
C GLY A 27 -18.69 11.59 16.89
N SER A 28 -18.41 10.88 15.79
CA SER A 28 -19.43 10.36 14.89
C SER A 28 -20.13 9.12 15.49
N LEU A 29 -21.34 8.82 15.02
CA LEU A 29 -22.09 7.62 15.44
C LEU A 29 -21.61 6.34 14.73
N SER A 30 -22.10 5.20 15.22
CA SER A 30 -21.82 3.87 14.67
C SER A 30 -22.38 3.69 13.25
N HIS A 31 -21.89 2.66 12.54
CA HIS A 31 -22.44 2.25 11.25
C HIS A 31 -23.92 1.85 11.30
N SER A 32 -24.42 1.49 12.49
CA SER A 32 -25.80 1.07 12.71
C SER A 32 -26.77 2.25 12.91
N ALA A 33 -26.26 3.45 13.16
CA ALA A 33 -27.08 4.65 13.33
C ALA A 33 -27.71 5.11 12.02
N GLU A 34 -28.84 5.81 12.11
CA GLU A 34 -29.50 6.42 10.94
C GLU A 34 -28.57 7.40 10.23
N GLN A 35 -27.93 8.27 11.02
CA GLN A 35 -26.88 9.20 10.57
C GLN A 35 -25.50 8.55 10.72
N PHE A 36 -25.21 7.55 9.89
CA PHE A 36 -23.95 6.81 9.94
C PHE A 36 -22.79 7.56 9.28
N CYS A 37 -23.04 8.29 8.18
CA CYS A 37 -21.98 8.95 7.41
C CYS A 37 -21.54 10.26 8.07
N TRP A 38 -20.23 10.45 8.23
CA TRP A 38 -19.67 11.72 8.74
C TRP A 38 -19.34 12.74 7.63
N PHE A 39 -19.41 12.34 6.36
CA PHE A 39 -19.19 13.23 5.22
C PHE A 39 -20.47 13.89 4.71
N CYS A 40 -21.61 13.20 4.80
CA CYS A 40 -22.90 13.66 4.29
C CYS A 40 -24.05 13.32 5.25
N LEU A 41 -25.26 13.77 4.89
CA LEU A 41 -26.50 13.53 5.63
C LEU A 41 -27.30 12.33 5.09
N CYS A 42 -26.70 11.50 4.24
CA CYS A 42 -27.33 10.27 3.75
C CYS A 42 -27.72 9.38 4.93
N VAL A 43 -28.98 8.96 4.92
CA VAL A 43 -29.54 8.07 5.93
C VAL A 43 -29.38 6.61 5.52
N LYS A 44 -29.50 5.70 6.49
CA LYS A 44 -29.30 4.27 6.25
C LYS A 44 -30.27 3.68 5.21
N SER A 45 -31.50 4.19 5.12
CA SER A 45 -32.46 3.76 4.09
C SER A 45 -32.00 4.07 2.66
N ASP A 46 -31.15 5.08 2.49
CA ASP A 46 -30.75 5.62 1.20
C ASP A 46 -29.30 5.20 0.84
N LEU A 47 -28.78 4.15 1.49
CA LEU A 47 -27.44 3.59 1.30
C LEU A 47 -27.12 3.24 -0.17
N ASP A 48 -28.15 2.96 -0.95
CA ASP A 48 -28.07 2.55 -2.34
C ASP A 48 -28.30 3.68 -3.35
N GLU A 49 -28.53 4.91 -2.88
CA GLU A 49 -28.49 6.10 -3.74
C GLU A 49 -27.05 6.32 -4.23
N LEU A 50 -26.87 6.53 -5.54
CA LEU A 50 -25.56 6.65 -6.19
C LEU A 50 -25.37 8.02 -6.86
N ASP A 51 -26.41 8.85 -6.95
CA ASP A 51 -26.33 10.22 -7.45
C ASP A 51 -25.80 11.15 -6.35
N ASP A 52 -24.49 11.39 -6.38
CA ASP A 52 -23.80 12.26 -5.42
C ASP A 52 -24.24 13.72 -5.49
N THR A 53 -24.92 14.15 -6.57
CA THR A 53 -25.46 15.50 -6.70
C THR A 53 -26.67 15.74 -5.81
N GLN A 54 -27.37 14.67 -5.41
CA GLN A 54 -28.51 14.73 -4.49
C GLN A 54 -28.07 14.74 -3.01
N TRP A 55 -26.79 14.48 -2.75
CA TRP A 55 -26.30 14.33 -1.39
C TRP A 55 -26.06 15.68 -0.73
N THR A 56 -26.65 15.87 0.44
CA THR A 56 -26.33 17.02 1.28
C THR A 56 -25.06 16.73 2.08
N LEU A 57 -23.97 17.41 1.72
CA LEU A 57 -22.68 17.27 2.40
C LEU A 57 -22.68 17.99 3.76
N ARG A 58 -22.01 17.39 4.74
CA ARG A 58 -21.75 18.01 6.04
C ARG A 58 -20.66 19.07 5.88
N THR A 59 -20.75 20.14 6.67
CA THR A 59 -19.67 21.14 6.76
C THR A 59 -19.06 21.12 8.15
N GLY A 60 -17.75 21.34 8.24
CA GLY A 60 -17.06 21.39 9.53
C GLY A 60 -17.61 22.48 10.46
N VAL A 61 -18.22 23.54 9.93
CA VAL A 61 -18.91 24.58 10.71
C VAL A 61 -20.18 24.02 11.36
N HIS A 62 -21.07 23.39 10.59
CA HIS A 62 -22.30 22.80 11.14
C HIS A 62 -21.99 21.70 12.15
N VAL A 63 -21.07 20.79 11.84
CA VAL A 63 -20.71 19.69 12.75
C VAL A 63 -20.15 20.23 14.07
N ARG A 64 -19.35 21.31 14.04
CA ARG A 64 -18.86 21.96 15.28
C ARG A 64 -20.00 22.58 16.09
N GLN A 65 -20.98 23.18 15.44
CA GLN A 65 -22.14 23.74 16.12
C GLN A 65 -22.97 22.63 16.78
N GLN A 66 -23.32 21.58 16.04
CA GLN A 66 -24.05 20.41 16.56
C GLN A 66 -23.31 19.75 17.75
N ALA A 67 -21.99 19.57 17.63
CA ALA A 67 -21.17 19.04 18.72
C ALA A 67 -21.18 19.97 19.95
N ARG A 68 -21.20 21.30 19.75
CA ARG A 68 -21.28 22.28 20.84
C ARG A 68 -22.63 22.22 21.54
N ASP A 69 -23.71 22.08 20.80
CA ASP A 69 -25.06 21.97 21.35
C ASP A 69 -25.20 20.69 22.17
N TRP A 70 -24.63 19.58 21.68
CA TRP A 70 -24.51 18.34 22.44
C TRP A 70 -23.70 18.52 23.73
N PHE A 71 -22.57 19.24 23.68
CA PHE A 71 -21.73 19.51 24.87
C PHE A 71 -22.49 20.33 25.92
N ASN A 72 -23.20 21.36 25.48
CA ASN A 72 -23.95 22.28 26.33
C ASN A 72 -25.26 21.70 26.87
N ALA A 73 -25.77 20.62 26.28
CA ALA A 73 -26.96 19.94 26.75
C ALA A 73 -26.81 19.45 28.20
N LYS A 74 -27.78 19.80 29.03
CA LYS A 74 -27.75 19.58 30.49
C LYS A 74 -28.16 18.17 30.93
N THR A 75 -28.80 17.39 30.06
CA THR A 75 -29.34 16.05 30.39
C THR A 75 -28.82 14.98 29.44
N LYS A 76 -28.64 13.74 29.95
CA LYS A 76 -28.27 12.56 29.15
C LYS A 76 -29.30 12.32 28.04
N THR A 77 -30.59 12.48 28.34
CA THR A 77 -31.68 12.35 27.37
C THR A 77 -31.56 13.33 26.21
N LEU A 78 -31.31 14.62 26.49
CA LEU A 78 -31.15 15.62 25.43
C LEU A 78 -29.89 15.34 24.59
N ARG A 79 -28.78 14.94 25.22
CA ARG A 79 -27.57 14.51 24.50
C ARG A 79 -27.83 13.33 23.58
N ASN A 80 -28.57 12.32 24.03
CA ASN A 80 -28.91 11.17 23.22
C ASN A 80 -29.82 11.54 22.04
N SER A 81 -30.82 12.41 22.26
CA SER A 81 -31.68 12.93 21.20
C SER A 81 -30.87 13.69 20.14
N LEU A 82 -30.02 14.64 20.57
CA LEU A 82 -29.19 15.43 19.67
C LEU A 82 -28.20 14.56 18.90
N ALA A 83 -27.61 13.56 19.55
CA ALA A 83 -26.69 12.63 18.89
C ALA A 83 -27.42 11.81 17.82
N SER A 84 -28.60 11.26 18.14
CA SER A 84 -29.40 10.47 17.21
C SER A 84 -29.86 11.28 16.00
N GLU A 85 -30.30 12.52 16.23
CA GLU A 85 -30.77 13.43 15.17
C GLU A 85 -29.63 13.91 14.28
N ASN A 86 -28.51 14.34 14.88
CA ASN A 86 -27.44 14.99 14.13
C ASN A 86 -26.32 14.03 13.69
N GLY A 87 -26.20 12.86 14.30
CA GLY A 87 -25.09 11.92 14.08
C GLY A 87 -23.77 12.33 14.75
N VAL A 88 -23.78 13.28 15.69
CA VAL A 88 -22.57 13.96 16.21
C VAL A 88 -22.59 14.05 17.74
N ARG A 89 -21.42 13.81 18.35
CA ARG A 89 -21.10 13.98 19.77
C ARG A 89 -19.90 14.92 19.93
N TRP A 90 -19.76 15.50 21.11
CA TRP A 90 -18.61 16.33 21.41
C TRP A 90 -17.35 15.52 21.70
N THR A 91 -16.22 16.00 21.20
CA THR A 91 -14.87 15.51 21.53
C THR A 91 -13.92 16.67 21.79
N PRO A 92 -12.83 16.46 22.55
CA PRO A 92 -11.81 17.50 22.77
C PRO A 92 -11.19 18.06 21.50
N LEU A 93 -11.23 17.34 20.37
CA LEU A 93 -10.70 17.78 19.08
C LEU A 93 -11.36 19.07 18.59
N HIS A 94 -12.64 19.30 18.90
CA HIS A 94 -13.33 20.53 18.55
C HIS A 94 -12.82 21.77 19.29
N ARG A 95 -11.92 21.63 20.28
CA ARG A 95 -11.18 22.76 20.88
C ARG A 95 -10.05 23.26 19.98
N LEU A 96 -9.59 22.46 19.03
CA LEU A 96 -8.49 22.80 18.13
C LEU A 96 -9.01 23.73 17.02
N PRO A 97 -8.52 24.98 16.90
CA PRO A 97 -9.06 25.95 15.94
C PRO A 97 -8.92 25.50 14.48
N TYR A 98 -7.89 24.70 14.18
CA TYR A 98 -7.63 24.20 12.84
C TYR A 98 -8.43 22.93 12.49
N TRP A 99 -9.05 22.26 13.47
CA TRP A 99 -9.69 20.95 13.27
C TRP A 99 -11.00 21.05 12.48
N ASP A 100 -11.04 20.46 11.29
CA ASP A 100 -12.26 20.26 10.52
C ASP A 100 -12.78 18.83 10.74
N PRO A 101 -13.89 18.63 11.49
CA PRO A 101 -14.38 17.30 11.84
C PRO A 101 -14.92 16.49 10.64
N VAL A 102 -15.07 17.12 9.47
CA VAL A 102 -15.50 16.43 8.24
C VAL A 102 -14.27 16.08 7.39
N LYS A 103 -13.33 17.02 7.22
CA LYS A 103 -12.19 16.85 6.31
C LYS A 103 -10.99 16.15 6.94
N HIS A 104 -10.83 16.25 8.27
CA HIS A 104 -9.65 15.74 8.96
C HIS A 104 -9.84 14.36 9.57
N VAL A 105 -11.00 13.73 9.39
CA VAL A 105 -11.23 12.31 9.69
C VAL A 105 -11.00 11.53 8.41
N ILE A 106 -9.89 10.79 8.35
CA ILE A 106 -9.54 10.03 7.15
C ILE A 106 -10.39 8.79 7.06
N LEU A 107 -10.94 8.55 5.88
CA LEU A 107 -11.54 7.25 5.59
C LEU A 107 -10.41 6.24 5.41
N GLY A 108 -10.35 5.31 6.35
CA GLY A 108 -9.34 4.28 6.36
C GLY A 108 -9.27 3.50 5.05
N PHE A 109 -8.16 3.61 4.31
CA PHE A 109 -7.96 2.86 3.06
C PHE A 109 -8.01 1.35 3.34
N MET A 110 -7.40 0.91 4.42
CA MET A 110 -7.32 -0.49 4.75
C MET A 110 -8.68 -1.04 5.18
N HIS A 111 -9.31 -0.43 6.20
CA HIS A 111 -10.55 -0.94 6.78
C HIS A 111 -11.78 -0.69 5.91
N ASN A 112 -11.82 0.42 5.15
CA ASN A 112 -12.96 0.69 4.28
C ASN A 112 -12.84 -0.01 2.93
N TRP A 113 -11.68 0.09 2.27
CA TRP A 113 -11.53 -0.46 0.93
C TRP A 113 -11.21 -1.95 0.97
N LEU A 114 -10.12 -2.36 1.62
CA LEU A 114 -9.65 -3.75 1.60
C LEU A 114 -10.56 -4.67 2.42
N GLU A 115 -10.79 -4.35 3.69
CA GLU A 115 -11.59 -5.18 4.60
C GLU A 115 -13.09 -4.84 4.57
N GLY A 116 -13.47 -3.81 3.81
CA GLY A 116 -14.86 -3.43 3.62
C GLY A 116 -15.38 -3.85 2.25
N VAL A 117 -15.05 -3.05 1.24
CA VAL A 117 -15.54 -3.21 -0.14
C VAL A 117 -15.04 -4.52 -0.75
N LEU A 118 -13.74 -4.80 -0.70
CA LEU A 118 -13.15 -5.98 -1.34
C LEU A 118 -13.50 -7.28 -0.60
N GLN A 119 -13.53 -7.24 0.73
CA GLN A 119 -14.01 -8.36 1.54
C GLN A 119 -15.48 -8.67 1.26
N HIS A 120 -16.36 -7.67 1.21
CA HIS A 120 -17.77 -7.85 0.85
C HIS A 120 -17.91 -8.47 -0.55
N GLN A 121 -17.17 -7.97 -1.55
CA GLN A 121 -17.16 -8.58 -2.87
C GLN A 121 -16.74 -10.07 -2.82
N LEU A 122 -15.67 -10.40 -2.10
CA LEU A 122 -15.16 -11.77 -2.02
C LEU A 122 -16.15 -12.72 -1.31
N ARG A 123 -16.68 -12.30 -0.15
CA ARG A 123 -17.45 -13.14 0.77
C ARG A 123 -18.96 -13.08 0.47
N ALA A 124 -19.52 -11.89 0.34
CA ALA A 124 -20.96 -11.67 0.18
C ALA A 124 -21.43 -11.77 -1.27
N VAL A 125 -20.58 -11.43 -2.24
CA VAL A 125 -20.95 -11.50 -3.66
C VAL A 125 -20.49 -12.82 -4.30
N TRP A 126 -19.21 -13.16 -4.19
CA TRP A 126 -18.67 -14.39 -4.80
C TRP A 126 -18.81 -15.64 -3.94
N GLY A 127 -19.16 -15.51 -2.67
CA GLY A 127 -19.38 -16.65 -1.77
C GLY A 127 -18.11 -17.41 -1.36
N ILE A 128 -16.92 -16.86 -1.61
CA ILE A 128 -15.66 -17.57 -1.36
C ILE A 128 -15.38 -17.61 0.15
N GLY A 129 -15.31 -18.81 0.72
CA GLY A 129 -14.97 -19.01 2.14
C GLY A 129 -16.08 -18.69 3.13
N ARG A 130 -17.35 -18.89 2.75
CA ARG A 130 -18.46 -18.91 3.70
C ARG A 130 -18.43 -20.19 4.53
N ASN A 131 -18.61 -20.09 5.84
CA ASN A 131 -18.81 -21.24 6.72
C ASN A 131 -20.32 -21.46 6.93
N SER A 132 -20.90 -22.45 6.26
CA SER A 132 -22.31 -22.84 6.44
C SER A 132 -22.60 -23.43 7.83
N SER A 133 -21.59 -23.88 8.58
CA SER A 133 -21.72 -24.49 9.91
C SER A 133 -21.79 -23.48 11.07
N ARG A 134 -21.01 -22.38 11.03
CA ARG A 134 -21.00 -21.36 12.10
C ARG A 134 -22.26 -20.50 12.14
N ALA A 135 -22.93 -20.31 11.01
CA ALA A 135 -24.21 -19.57 10.93
C ALA A 135 -25.36 -20.25 11.70
N ARG A 136 -25.29 -21.58 11.92
CA ARG A 136 -26.28 -22.30 12.75
C ARG A 136 -26.01 -22.17 14.26
N GLU A 137 -24.75 -22.09 14.67
CA GLU A 137 -24.38 -21.94 16.08
C GLU A 137 -24.56 -20.50 16.60
N ALA A 138 -24.50 -19.50 15.72
CA ALA A 138 -24.78 -18.11 16.06
C ALA A 138 -26.28 -17.87 16.35
N LYS A 139 -27.19 -18.55 15.63
CA LYS A 139 -28.64 -18.47 15.88
C LYS A 139 -29.04 -18.93 17.29
N ASP A 140 -28.35 -19.91 17.85
CA ASP A 140 -28.59 -20.36 19.23
C ASP A 140 -27.98 -19.42 20.29
N LYS A 141 -27.10 -18.50 19.91
CA LYS A 141 -26.41 -17.56 20.84
C LYS A 141 -26.97 -16.14 20.83
N ASP A 142 -27.61 -15.72 19.74
CA ASP A 142 -28.18 -14.37 19.61
C ASP A 142 -29.55 -14.21 20.29
N GLU A 143 -30.24 -15.32 20.61
CA GLU A 143 -31.48 -15.28 21.41
C GLU A 143 -31.24 -14.91 22.89
N ASP A 144 -30.00 -14.96 23.39
CA ASP A 144 -29.67 -14.76 24.80
C ASP A 144 -28.85 -13.49 25.14
N LYS A 145 -28.52 -12.62 24.16
CA LYS A 145 -27.80 -11.36 24.43
C LYS A 145 -28.71 -10.13 24.43
N LYS A 146 -29.16 -9.73 25.62
CA LYS A 146 -29.60 -8.34 25.84
C LYS A 146 -28.38 -7.40 25.75
N PRO A 147 -28.48 -6.22 25.12
CA PRO A 147 -27.36 -5.30 25.00
C PRO A 147 -26.94 -4.75 26.37
N MET A 148 -25.68 -4.96 26.73
CA MET A 148 -25.02 -4.27 27.84
C MET A 148 -24.32 -3.01 27.28
N ASP A 149 -24.88 -1.85 27.58
CA ASP A 149 -24.20 -0.56 27.42
C ASP A 149 -23.06 -0.47 28.44
N ILE A 150 -21.81 -0.40 27.99
CA ILE A 150 -20.67 -0.04 28.84
C ILE A 150 -20.45 1.47 28.74
N ASP A 151 -20.76 2.15 29.83
CA ASP A 151 -20.68 3.59 30.08
C ASP A 151 -19.22 4.12 30.12
N GLU A 152 -19.06 5.34 29.55
CA GLU A 152 -18.18 6.46 29.96
C GLU A 152 -16.63 6.31 30.01
N PRO A 153 -15.85 7.28 29.49
CA PRO A 153 -14.48 7.53 29.94
C PRO A 153 -14.47 8.37 31.24
N PRO A 154 -13.52 8.18 32.16
CA PRO A 154 -13.59 8.75 33.50
C PRO A 154 -13.55 10.29 33.51
N GLY A 155 -14.33 10.85 34.44
CA GLY A 155 -14.69 12.25 34.53
C GLY A 155 -13.55 13.25 34.76
N THR A 156 -13.78 14.46 34.28
CA THR A 156 -13.11 15.71 34.64
C THR A 156 -13.17 15.97 36.16
N PRO A 157 -12.05 16.33 36.81
CA PRO A 157 -12.10 17.00 38.10
C PRO A 157 -12.53 18.45 37.90
N ALA A 158 -13.48 18.89 38.72
CA ALA A 158 -13.97 20.25 38.79
C ALA A 158 -12.96 21.17 39.54
N THR A 159 -13.14 22.47 39.26
CA THR A 159 -12.80 23.64 40.09
C THR A 159 -11.34 24.10 40.20
N VAL A 160 -11.16 25.30 39.65
CA VAL A 160 -10.04 26.25 39.79
C VAL A 160 -9.87 26.63 41.26
N GLY A 161 -8.66 26.47 41.79
CA GLY A 161 -8.17 27.13 43.00
C GLY A 161 -6.99 28.03 42.63
N GLU A 162 -7.00 29.26 43.15
CA GLU A 162 -5.97 30.29 42.92
C GLU A 162 -4.54 29.82 43.26
N PRO A 163 -3.51 30.31 42.56
CA PRO A 163 -2.13 30.06 42.94
C PRO A 163 -1.66 31.01 44.06
N PRO A 164 -0.95 30.53 45.10
CA PRO A 164 -0.27 31.40 46.03
C PRO A 164 1.03 31.95 45.41
N THR A 165 1.34 33.20 45.76
CA THR A 165 2.55 33.93 45.43
C THR A 165 3.82 33.29 46.03
N PRO A 166 4.95 33.28 45.31
CA PRO A 166 6.27 33.12 45.93
C PRO A 166 6.98 34.48 46.07
N SER A 167 7.31 34.75 47.33
CA SER A 167 8.21 35.79 47.82
C SER A 167 9.60 35.73 47.19
N SER A 168 10.22 36.91 47.13
CA SER A 168 11.55 37.19 46.60
C SER A 168 12.72 36.51 47.34
N ARG A 169 13.76 36.20 46.58
CA ARG A 169 15.22 36.15 46.86
C ARG A 169 15.81 35.31 45.71
N GLY A 170 16.73 35.74 44.87
CA GLY A 170 17.80 36.73 44.95
C GLY A 170 18.79 36.27 43.88
N SER A 171 19.13 37.13 42.93
CA SER A 171 20.00 36.86 41.79
C SER A 171 21.44 36.52 42.22
N PRO A 172 22.24 35.94 41.31
CA PRO A 172 23.36 36.74 40.82
C PRO A 172 23.53 36.74 39.29
N THR A 173 23.99 37.89 38.82
CA THR A 173 24.27 38.35 37.45
C THR A 173 25.55 37.70 36.88
N PRO A 174 25.77 37.68 35.54
CA PRO A 174 26.68 36.77 34.84
C PRO A 174 28.04 37.41 34.50
N THR A 175 28.97 36.60 34.00
CA THR A 175 30.17 37.06 33.27
C THR A 175 30.30 36.29 31.94
N PRO A 176 30.89 36.90 30.90
CA PRO A 176 30.61 36.60 29.50
C PRO A 176 31.68 35.74 28.83
N GLU A 177 31.27 34.83 27.94
CA GLU A 177 32.15 34.29 26.89
C GLU A 177 31.44 34.34 25.52
N THR A 178 32.23 34.78 24.55
CA THR A 178 31.93 35.16 23.15
C THR A 178 31.91 33.94 22.20
N PRO A 179 31.52 34.11 20.92
CA PRO A 179 30.67 33.17 20.20
C PRO A 179 31.43 32.15 19.33
N HIS A 180 30.95 30.91 19.29
CA HIS A 180 31.30 29.96 18.24
C HIS A 180 30.09 29.63 17.35
N ALA A 181 30.22 30.07 16.10
CA ALA A 181 29.56 29.67 14.86
C ALA A 181 28.33 28.75 14.96
N SER A 182 27.16 29.34 14.69
CA SER A 182 25.93 28.63 14.34
C SER A 182 26.13 27.76 13.10
N THR A 183 26.25 26.45 13.30
CA THR A 183 26.03 25.47 12.23
C THR A 183 24.53 25.19 12.22
N THR A 184 23.86 25.53 11.13
CA THR A 184 22.44 25.30 10.92
C THR A 184 22.16 23.81 10.77
N THR A 185 21.96 23.12 11.90
CA THR A 185 21.48 21.74 11.90
C THR A 185 20.04 21.75 11.41
N ARG A 186 19.82 21.38 10.14
CA ARG A 186 18.49 21.01 9.65
C ARG A 186 17.96 19.91 10.58
N LEU A 187 16.91 20.21 11.34
CA LEU A 187 16.12 19.22 12.07
C LEU A 187 15.63 18.18 11.04
N ARG A 188 16.31 17.03 10.99
CA ARG A 188 15.85 15.87 10.23
C ARG A 188 14.57 15.37 10.90
N ARG A 189 13.54 15.19 10.07
CA ARG A 189 12.23 14.62 10.41
C ARG A 189 12.45 13.31 11.20
N PRO A 190 11.68 13.02 12.27
CA PRO A 190 11.66 11.67 12.86
C PRO A 190 11.34 10.68 11.74
N LEU A 191 12.23 9.72 11.51
CA LEU A 191 12.04 8.66 10.53
C LEU A 191 10.94 7.75 11.07
N LEU A 192 9.71 7.94 10.61
CA LEU A 192 8.74 6.85 10.61
C LEU A 192 9.34 5.71 9.76
N PRO A 193 9.11 4.43 10.12
CA PRO A 193 9.51 3.31 9.27
C PRO A 193 8.98 3.52 7.85
N PRO A 194 9.72 3.13 6.80
CA PRO A 194 9.27 3.30 5.43
C PRO A 194 7.88 2.68 5.19
N ASP A 195 7.11 3.32 4.29
CA ASP A 195 5.80 2.84 3.80
C ASP A 195 5.98 1.66 2.84
N VAL A 196 6.47 0.54 3.38
CA VAL A 196 6.44 -0.74 2.68
C VAL A 196 5.85 -1.79 3.62
N LEU A 197 5.01 -2.63 3.04
CA LEU A 197 4.34 -3.77 3.66
C LEU A 197 5.42 -4.80 4.03
N ASP A 198 6.18 -4.55 5.09
CA ASP A 198 7.21 -5.47 5.54
C ASP A 198 6.65 -6.48 6.54
N HIS A 199 7.28 -7.65 6.46
CA HIS A 199 7.00 -8.93 7.08
C HIS A 199 6.88 -8.87 8.62
N ASP A 200 6.14 -9.84 9.16
CA ASP A 200 5.94 -10.15 10.58
C ASP A 200 4.73 -9.49 11.26
N GLU A 201 3.57 -9.56 10.59
CA GLU A 201 2.28 -9.56 11.28
C GLU A 201 2.03 -10.94 11.94
N GLU A 202 2.70 -11.22 13.05
CA GLU A 202 2.09 -12.07 14.07
C GLU A 202 1.08 -11.21 14.83
N ASP A 203 -0.06 -10.95 14.20
CA ASP A 203 -1.20 -10.31 14.82
C ASP A 203 -2.02 -11.41 15.50
N ASN A 204 -1.77 -11.62 16.79
CA ASN A 204 -2.72 -12.31 17.66
C ASN A 204 -3.79 -11.30 18.03
N SER A 205 -4.78 -11.16 17.16
CA SER A 205 -6.02 -10.46 17.48
C SER A 205 -6.77 -11.31 18.51
N ASP A 206 -6.49 -11.08 19.80
CA ASP A 206 -7.34 -11.55 20.89
C ASP A 206 -8.74 -10.93 20.73
N GLU A 207 -9.73 -11.73 21.12
CA GLU A 207 -11.17 -11.50 21.01
C GLU A 207 -11.60 -10.15 21.63
N GLU A 208 -11.79 -9.12 20.81
CA GLU A 208 -12.56 -7.94 21.21
C GLU A 208 -13.65 -7.64 20.16
N ASP A 209 -14.86 -8.10 20.50
CA ASP A 209 -16.20 -7.74 20.01
C ASP A 209 -16.24 -6.67 18.90
N GLY A 210 -15.97 -7.14 17.68
CA GLY A 210 -15.85 -6.34 16.47
C GLY A 210 -17.21 -6.05 15.84
N GLY A 211 -17.59 -4.78 15.80
CA GLY A 211 -18.65 -4.26 14.94
C GLY A 211 -18.15 -3.81 13.55
N ALA A 212 -16.96 -4.23 13.13
CA ALA A 212 -16.71 -4.49 11.72
C ALA A 212 -17.36 -5.83 11.44
N ALA A 213 -18.17 -5.97 10.38
CA ALA A 213 -18.88 -7.19 10.02
C ALA A 213 -18.09 -8.41 10.52
N THR A 214 -18.59 -9.02 11.60
CA THR A 214 -18.07 -10.28 12.09
C THR A 214 -18.00 -11.21 10.88
N ASP A 215 -17.08 -12.18 10.88
CA ASP A 215 -16.95 -13.20 9.82
C ASP A 215 -18.24 -14.04 9.59
N GLU A 216 -19.35 -13.64 10.19
CA GLU A 216 -20.72 -14.08 9.99
C GLU A 216 -21.38 -13.24 8.89
N TYR A 217 -20.86 -13.33 7.66
CA TYR A 217 -21.69 -13.01 6.50
C TYR A 217 -22.80 -14.07 6.45
N GLU A 218 -24.00 -13.71 6.89
CA GLU A 218 -25.19 -14.51 6.65
C GLU A 218 -25.31 -14.79 5.15
N ASP A 219 -25.67 -16.02 4.79
CA ASP A 219 -25.95 -16.37 3.41
C ASP A 219 -27.12 -15.50 2.92
N PRO A 220 -26.93 -14.59 1.94
CA PRO A 220 -28.02 -13.75 1.44
C PRO A 220 -29.08 -14.55 0.66
N GLY A 221 -29.00 -15.88 0.67
CA GLY A 221 -29.79 -16.77 -0.18
C GLY A 221 -29.35 -16.63 -1.63
N LEU A 222 -28.04 -16.52 -1.89
CA LEU A 222 -27.54 -16.51 -3.27
C LEU A 222 -27.99 -17.79 -3.96
N SER A 223 -28.51 -17.67 -5.18
CA SER A 223 -28.78 -18.86 -5.97
C SER A 223 -27.45 -19.57 -6.27
N GLU A 224 -27.46 -20.90 -6.41
CA GLU A 224 -26.25 -21.67 -6.82
C GLU A 224 -25.63 -21.13 -8.13
N ASN A 225 -26.41 -20.39 -8.94
CA ASN A 225 -25.94 -19.76 -10.17
C ASN A 225 -25.16 -18.45 -9.96
N ASP A 226 -25.26 -17.81 -8.79
CA ASP A 226 -24.65 -16.51 -8.49
C ASP A 226 -23.30 -16.64 -7.75
N ALA A 227 -23.04 -17.79 -7.13
CA ALA A 227 -21.79 -18.07 -6.43
C ALA A 227 -20.62 -18.37 -7.39
N MET A 228 -19.38 -18.18 -6.92
CA MET A 228 -18.19 -18.60 -7.65
C MET A 228 -18.23 -20.10 -7.92
N SER A 229 -18.12 -20.52 -9.18
CA SER A 229 -18.11 -21.93 -9.54
C SER A 229 -16.85 -22.63 -9.06
N ASP A 230 -16.94 -23.93 -8.77
CA ASP A 230 -15.81 -24.75 -8.33
C ASP A 230 -14.63 -24.71 -9.33
N ASP A 231 -14.91 -24.79 -10.63
CA ASP A 231 -13.90 -24.66 -11.68
C ASP A 231 -13.20 -23.29 -11.65
N GLY A 232 -13.95 -22.23 -11.36
CA GLY A 232 -13.43 -20.87 -11.25
C GLY A 232 -12.55 -20.71 -10.02
N LEU A 233 -12.97 -21.27 -8.88
CA LEU A 233 -12.19 -21.28 -7.65
C LEU A 233 -10.91 -22.12 -7.81
N HIS A 234 -10.97 -23.25 -8.50
CA HIS A 234 -9.80 -24.06 -8.83
C HIS A 234 -8.81 -23.25 -9.68
N LEU A 235 -9.28 -22.53 -10.70
CA LEU A 235 -8.43 -21.68 -11.54
C LEU A 235 -7.76 -20.55 -10.74
N ILE A 236 -8.49 -19.92 -9.81
CA ILE A 236 -7.93 -18.93 -8.89
C ILE A 236 -6.82 -19.55 -8.04
N ARG A 237 -7.08 -20.70 -7.41
CA ARG A 237 -6.10 -21.41 -6.56
C ARG A 237 -4.87 -21.84 -7.38
N GLN A 238 -5.08 -22.28 -8.61
CA GLN A 238 -4.00 -22.59 -9.55
C GLN A 238 -3.17 -21.34 -9.84
N CYS A 239 -3.80 -20.19 -10.15
CA CYS A 239 -3.10 -18.92 -10.30
C CYS A 239 -2.28 -18.59 -9.04
N ILE A 240 -2.89 -18.63 -7.85
CA ILE A 240 -2.21 -18.40 -6.57
C ILE A 240 -1.02 -19.32 -6.38
N SER A 241 -1.08 -20.59 -6.81
CA SER A 241 0.05 -21.52 -6.64
C SER A 241 1.19 -21.32 -7.66
N THR A 242 0.87 -20.85 -8.86
CA THR A 242 1.79 -20.88 -10.02
C THR A 242 2.31 -19.51 -10.44
N VAL A 243 1.64 -18.42 -10.04
CA VAL A 243 2.08 -17.07 -10.37
C VAL A 243 3.47 -16.80 -9.80
N LEU A 244 4.34 -16.23 -10.62
CA LEU A 244 5.67 -15.80 -10.24
C LEU A 244 5.56 -14.47 -9.51
N LEU A 245 5.77 -14.51 -8.19
CA LEU A 245 5.78 -13.34 -7.31
C LEU A 245 7.19 -13.08 -6.80
N PRO A 246 7.60 -11.81 -6.63
CA PRO A 246 8.83 -11.50 -5.94
C PRO A 246 8.72 -11.84 -4.45
N THR A 247 9.85 -12.08 -3.79
CA THR A 247 9.92 -12.62 -2.43
C THR A 247 9.30 -11.72 -1.36
N TRP A 248 9.24 -10.41 -1.59
CA TRP A 248 8.66 -9.44 -0.66
C TRP A 248 7.12 -9.37 -0.72
N VAL A 249 6.49 -10.02 -1.72
CA VAL A 249 5.03 -10.06 -1.83
C VAL A 249 4.52 -11.32 -1.14
N HIS A 250 3.73 -11.11 -0.08
CA HIS A 250 3.04 -12.21 0.59
C HIS A 250 2.11 -12.93 -0.41
N ARG A 251 2.26 -14.26 -0.51
CA ARG A 251 1.39 -15.07 -1.36
C ARG A 251 0.10 -15.34 -0.61
N PRO A 252 -1.08 -14.99 -1.17
CA PRO A 252 -2.35 -15.37 -0.56
C PRO A 252 -2.47 -16.89 -0.37
N PRO A 253 -3.33 -17.36 0.55
CA PRO A 253 -3.51 -18.79 0.80
C PRO A 253 -3.87 -19.57 -0.47
N SER A 254 -3.10 -20.61 -0.80
CA SER A 254 -3.32 -21.45 -1.99
C SER A 254 -4.62 -22.25 -1.93
N ASN A 255 -5.17 -22.44 -0.73
CA ASN A 255 -6.45 -23.08 -0.46
C ASN A 255 -7.58 -22.06 -0.20
N LEU A 256 -7.49 -20.88 -0.83
CA LEU A 256 -8.47 -19.79 -0.70
C LEU A 256 -9.91 -20.30 -0.71
N GLY A 257 -10.68 -19.95 0.32
CA GLY A 257 -12.07 -20.35 0.49
C GLY A 257 -12.30 -21.59 1.35
N GLU A 258 -11.25 -22.30 1.78
CA GLU A 258 -11.39 -23.38 2.78
C GLU A 258 -11.33 -22.85 4.21
N ALA A 259 -12.09 -23.44 5.13
CA ALA A 259 -12.10 -23.02 6.54
C ALA A 259 -10.73 -23.14 7.24
N SER A 260 -9.82 -23.95 6.72
CA SER A 260 -8.53 -24.29 7.32
C SER A 260 -7.49 -23.17 7.29
N HIS A 261 -7.63 -22.14 6.43
CA HIS A 261 -6.63 -21.06 6.32
C HIS A 261 -6.87 -19.87 7.26
N GLY A 262 -7.99 -19.84 8.00
CA GLY A 262 -8.31 -18.75 8.91
C GLY A 262 -8.80 -17.46 8.20
N LYS A 263 -8.62 -16.31 8.87
CA LYS A 263 -9.06 -15.00 8.40
C LYS A 263 -8.03 -14.40 7.44
N LEU A 264 -8.50 -13.87 6.30
CA LEU A 264 -7.65 -13.12 5.37
C LEU A 264 -7.32 -11.75 5.94
N LYS A 265 -6.08 -11.32 5.76
CA LYS A 265 -5.60 -10.01 6.20
C LYS A 265 -5.75 -8.97 5.09
N ALA A 266 -5.68 -7.69 5.44
CA ALA A 266 -5.71 -6.60 4.46
C ALA A 266 -4.67 -6.76 3.32
N ALA A 267 -3.45 -7.20 3.63
CA ALA A 267 -2.41 -7.47 2.64
C ALA A 267 -2.79 -8.60 1.65
N ASP A 268 -3.55 -9.59 2.11
CA ASP A 268 -4.07 -10.67 1.25
C ASP A 268 -5.13 -10.13 0.29
N TYR A 269 -6.08 -9.33 0.78
CA TYR A 269 -7.07 -8.67 -0.07
C TYR A 269 -6.40 -7.80 -1.13
N LEU A 270 -5.39 -7.01 -0.75
CA LEU A 270 -4.64 -6.20 -1.71
C LEU A 270 -3.96 -7.07 -2.77
N SER A 271 -3.29 -8.15 -2.37
CA SER A 271 -2.60 -9.06 -3.30
C SER A 271 -3.58 -9.79 -4.22
N LEU A 272 -4.72 -10.22 -3.69
CA LEU A 272 -5.78 -10.85 -4.46
C LEU A 272 -6.34 -9.90 -5.53
N PHE A 273 -6.75 -8.69 -5.15
CA PHE A 273 -7.42 -7.77 -6.09
C PHE A 273 -6.47 -6.97 -6.98
N ALA A 274 -5.21 -6.74 -6.58
CA ALA A 274 -4.23 -6.04 -7.40
C ALA A 274 -3.42 -6.96 -8.32
N ILE A 275 -3.36 -8.27 -8.03
CA ILE A 275 -2.50 -9.22 -8.74
C ILE A 275 -3.27 -10.45 -9.21
N ILE A 276 -3.79 -11.25 -8.29
CA ILE A 276 -4.31 -12.59 -8.60
C ILE A 276 -5.58 -12.51 -9.45
N PHE A 277 -6.60 -11.77 -8.99
CA PHE A 277 -7.89 -11.66 -9.66
C PHE A 277 -7.82 -10.96 -11.02
N PRO A 278 -7.05 -9.87 -11.20
CA PRO A 278 -6.80 -9.34 -12.53
C PRO A 278 -6.21 -10.39 -13.50
N LEU A 279 -5.40 -11.33 -12.99
CA LEU A 279 -4.85 -12.42 -13.81
C LEU A 279 -5.88 -13.55 -14.02
N SER A 280 -6.60 -14.01 -12.99
CA SER A 280 -7.39 -15.24 -13.06
C SER A 280 -8.87 -15.04 -13.37
N LEU A 281 -9.53 -14.00 -12.83
CA LEU A 281 -10.98 -13.84 -12.98
C LEU A 281 -11.45 -13.60 -14.42
N PRO A 282 -10.73 -12.84 -15.26
CA PRO A 282 -11.07 -12.76 -16.68
C PRO A 282 -11.08 -14.12 -17.40
N GLU A 283 -10.37 -15.12 -16.86
CA GLU A 283 -10.35 -16.47 -17.42
C GLU A 283 -11.50 -17.37 -16.95
N VAL A 284 -12.24 -17.01 -15.89
CA VAL A 284 -13.35 -17.80 -15.30
C VAL A 284 -14.62 -17.82 -16.20
N HIS A 285 -14.53 -17.26 -17.43
CA HIS A 285 -15.49 -17.22 -18.57
C HIS A 285 -16.39 -15.96 -18.63
N PRO A 286 -16.68 -15.38 -19.83
CA PRO A 286 -16.90 -16.09 -21.10
C PRO A 286 -16.03 -15.68 -22.30
N LEU A 287 -15.84 -16.64 -23.20
CA LEU A 287 -15.34 -16.44 -24.57
C LEU A 287 -16.21 -15.42 -25.33
N PRO A 288 -15.65 -14.66 -26.29
CA PRO A 288 -16.42 -13.72 -27.09
C PRO A 288 -17.51 -14.45 -27.92
N GLY A 289 -18.76 -14.03 -27.78
CA GLY A 289 -19.87 -14.46 -28.65
C GLY A 289 -21.14 -14.95 -27.94
N VAL A 290 -21.12 -15.19 -26.62
CA VAL A 290 -22.29 -15.70 -25.87
C VAL A 290 -22.67 -14.74 -24.75
N ARG A 291 -23.70 -13.91 -24.98
CA ARG A 291 -24.25 -12.98 -23.97
C ARG A 291 -24.94 -13.78 -22.86
N THR A 292 -24.23 -14.01 -21.76
CA THR A 292 -24.74 -14.62 -20.52
C THR A 292 -24.29 -13.77 -19.32
N ASN A 293 -24.96 -13.89 -18.16
CA ASN A 293 -24.71 -13.13 -16.93
C ASN A 293 -23.22 -12.98 -16.56
N LYS A 294 -22.38 -13.96 -16.94
CA LYS A 294 -20.93 -13.96 -16.69
C LYS A 294 -20.16 -12.82 -17.37
N GLN A 295 -20.53 -12.41 -18.59
CA GLN A 295 -19.87 -11.27 -19.25
C GLN A 295 -20.13 -9.96 -18.48
N GLN A 296 -21.33 -9.81 -17.95
CA GLN A 296 -21.70 -8.65 -17.13
C GLN A 296 -20.98 -8.66 -15.79
N GLN A 297 -20.79 -9.85 -15.18
CA GLN A 297 -19.95 -9.99 -13.98
C GLN A 297 -18.48 -9.63 -14.24
N LEU A 298 -17.94 -9.95 -15.43
CA LEU A 298 -16.59 -9.53 -15.82
C LEU A 298 -16.49 -8.00 -15.96
N GLU A 299 -17.48 -7.34 -16.57
CA GLU A 299 -17.52 -5.87 -16.64
C GLU A 299 -17.65 -5.23 -15.25
N MET A 300 -18.49 -5.78 -14.38
CA MET A 300 -18.60 -5.37 -12.98
C MET A 300 -17.24 -5.50 -12.27
N PHE A 301 -16.53 -6.61 -12.45
CA PHE A 301 -15.19 -6.80 -11.91
C PHE A 301 -14.19 -5.82 -12.51
N TYR A 302 -14.26 -5.53 -13.81
CA TYR A 302 -13.41 -4.54 -14.46
C TYR A 302 -13.54 -3.16 -13.80
N HIS A 303 -14.77 -2.73 -13.54
CA HIS A 303 -15.05 -1.49 -12.82
C HIS A 303 -14.47 -1.51 -11.40
N LEU A 304 -14.65 -2.60 -10.64
CA LEU A 304 -14.06 -2.74 -9.30
C LEU A 304 -12.53 -2.72 -9.32
N ALA A 305 -11.91 -3.43 -10.28
CA ALA A 305 -10.47 -3.49 -10.44
C ALA A 305 -9.91 -2.10 -10.80
N ALA A 306 -10.56 -1.38 -11.72
CA ALA A 306 -10.19 -0.01 -12.08
C ALA A 306 -10.23 0.92 -10.86
N SER A 307 -11.33 0.91 -10.10
CA SER A 307 -11.44 1.68 -8.85
C SER A 307 -10.37 1.29 -7.83
N THR A 308 -10.08 -0.01 -7.71
CA THR A 308 -9.04 -0.53 -6.81
C THR A 308 -7.67 -0.03 -7.20
N PHE A 309 -7.28 -0.09 -8.47
CA PHE A 309 -5.99 0.41 -8.90
C PHE A 309 -5.84 1.92 -8.67
N ILE A 310 -6.88 2.70 -8.90
CA ILE A 310 -6.82 4.15 -8.69
C ILE A 310 -6.68 4.48 -7.20
N VAL A 311 -7.53 3.90 -6.35
CA VAL A 311 -7.52 4.22 -4.91
C VAL A 311 -6.28 3.68 -4.20
N THR A 312 -5.67 2.62 -4.76
CA THR A 312 -4.44 2.02 -4.22
C THR A 312 -3.18 2.70 -4.76
N ASP A 313 -3.24 3.63 -5.71
CA ASP A 313 -2.05 4.27 -6.24
C ASP A 313 -1.45 5.31 -5.29
N PHE A 314 -0.12 5.43 -5.31
CA PHE A 314 0.65 6.47 -4.59
C PHE A 314 0.77 7.78 -5.38
N LYS A 315 0.01 7.90 -6.46
CA LYS A 315 -0.17 9.12 -7.24
C LYS A 315 -1.66 9.25 -7.58
N THR A 316 -2.15 10.47 -7.54
CA THR A 316 -3.52 10.80 -7.92
C THR A 316 -3.55 12.17 -8.57
N SER A 317 -4.67 12.47 -9.21
CA SER A 317 -5.00 13.74 -9.83
C SER A 317 -6.52 13.91 -9.78
N GLU A 318 -7.00 15.13 -10.06
CA GLU A 318 -8.45 15.38 -10.20
C GLU A 318 -9.09 14.43 -11.24
N ALA A 319 -8.40 14.19 -12.35
CA ALA A 319 -8.85 13.27 -13.40
C ALA A 319 -8.86 11.81 -12.92
N ASP A 320 -7.86 11.37 -12.16
CA ASP A 320 -7.87 10.03 -11.54
C ASP A 320 -9.10 9.89 -10.62
N ALA A 321 -9.40 10.92 -9.82
CA ALA A 321 -10.55 10.90 -8.93
C ALA A 321 -11.90 10.85 -9.67
N ASP A 322 -12.02 11.56 -10.81
CA ASP A 322 -13.22 11.50 -11.65
C ASP A 322 -13.40 10.12 -12.31
N ILE A 323 -12.30 9.52 -12.80
CA ILE A 323 -12.29 8.16 -13.35
C ILE A 323 -12.67 7.14 -12.27
N TYR A 324 -12.18 7.32 -11.03
CA TYR A 324 -12.59 6.49 -9.90
C TYR A 324 -14.09 6.57 -9.66
N THR A 325 -14.67 7.78 -9.59
CA THR A 325 -16.12 7.96 -9.38
C THR A 325 -16.92 7.26 -10.47
N TYR A 326 -16.55 7.45 -11.74
CA TYR A 326 -17.20 6.80 -12.87
C TYR A 326 -17.24 5.28 -12.72
N HIS A 327 -16.07 4.65 -12.50
CA HIS A 327 -15.98 3.20 -12.38
C HIS A 327 -16.65 2.69 -11.11
N TYR A 328 -16.54 3.39 -9.99
CA TYR A 328 -17.11 2.92 -8.74
C TYR A 328 -18.64 2.99 -8.76
N VAL A 329 -19.22 4.05 -9.33
CA VAL A 329 -20.67 4.14 -9.58
C VAL A 329 -21.14 3.05 -10.53
N ALA A 330 -20.40 2.78 -11.61
CA ALA A 330 -20.74 1.72 -12.57
C ALA A 330 -20.71 0.33 -11.90
N TYR A 331 -19.67 0.05 -11.11
CA TYR A 331 -19.58 -1.16 -10.29
C TYR A 331 -20.78 -1.31 -9.35
N ARG A 332 -21.17 -0.24 -8.65
CA ARG A 332 -22.31 -0.26 -7.71
C ARG A 332 -23.65 -0.50 -8.41
N LYS A 333 -23.87 0.13 -9.58
CA LYS A 333 -25.06 -0.13 -10.42
C LYS A 333 -25.12 -1.58 -10.88
N ASP A 334 -24.00 -2.12 -11.33
CA ASP A 334 -23.93 -3.51 -11.76
C ASP A 334 -24.12 -4.48 -10.59
N LEU A 335 -23.57 -4.18 -9.41
CA LEU A 335 -23.79 -4.97 -8.20
C LEU A 335 -25.27 -5.05 -7.83
N GLN A 336 -25.97 -3.91 -7.77
CA GLN A 336 -27.42 -3.85 -7.48
C GLN A 336 -28.24 -4.62 -8.52
N ARG A 337 -27.85 -4.56 -9.79
CA ARG A 337 -28.55 -5.19 -10.91
C ARG A 337 -28.31 -6.70 -10.98
N LEU A 338 -27.08 -7.15 -10.76
CA LEU A 338 -26.66 -8.55 -10.90
C LEU A 338 -26.88 -9.35 -9.62
N PHE A 339 -26.82 -8.70 -8.45
CA PHE A 339 -26.95 -9.34 -7.14
C PHE A 339 -27.97 -8.60 -6.25
N PRO A 340 -29.25 -8.51 -6.67
CA PRO A 340 -30.27 -7.74 -5.94
C PRO A 340 -30.59 -8.28 -4.54
N ALA A 341 -30.26 -9.56 -4.26
CA ALA A 341 -30.41 -10.15 -2.94
C ALA A 341 -29.29 -9.75 -1.96
N THR A 342 -28.16 -9.26 -2.45
CA THR A 342 -27.01 -8.87 -1.62
C THR A 342 -27.22 -7.46 -1.09
N GLN A 343 -27.37 -7.33 0.22
CA GLN A 343 -27.52 -6.03 0.86
C GLN A 343 -26.25 -5.19 0.77
N SER A 344 -26.43 -3.90 0.48
CA SER A 344 -25.36 -2.92 0.56
C SER A 344 -24.93 -2.67 2.01
N VAL A 345 -23.63 -2.45 2.20
CA VAL A 345 -23.05 -2.13 3.51
C VAL A 345 -22.55 -0.68 3.54
N PRO A 346 -22.50 -0.04 4.73
CA PRO A 346 -22.04 1.34 4.88
C PRO A 346 -20.69 1.64 4.23
N ASN A 347 -19.77 0.67 4.20
CA ASN A 347 -18.44 0.83 3.59
C ASN A 347 -18.53 1.17 2.09
N HIS A 348 -19.56 0.66 1.39
CA HIS A 348 -19.78 1.01 0.00
C HIS A 348 -20.16 2.48 -0.18
N HIS A 349 -21.00 3.01 0.71
CA HIS A 349 -21.35 4.43 0.71
C HIS A 349 -20.13 5.30 1.04
N TYR A 350 -19.37 4.97 2.09
CA TYR A 350 -18.15 5.73 2.39
C TYR A 350 -17.17 5.76 1.23
N ALA A 351 -17.00 4.65 0.52
CA ALA A 351 -16.12 4.58 -0.64
C ALA A 351 -16.53 5.52 -1.79
N MET A 352 -17.78 5.99 -1.86
CA MET A 352 -18.18 7.03 -2.81
C MET A 352 -17.48 8.38 -2.52
N HIS A 353 -17.03 8.61 -1.28
CA HIS A 353 -16.29 9.82 -0.90
C HIS A 353 -14.78 9.74 -1.21
N ASN A 354 -14.25 8.60 -1.66
CA ASN A 354 -12.81 8.46 -1.97
C ASN A 354 -12.33 9.47 -3.02
N ALA A 355 -13.16 9.82 -4.01
CA ALA A 355 -12.81 10.84 -4.99
C ALA A 355 -12.57 12.21 -4.34
N ALA A 356 -13.51 12.67 -3.51
CA ALA A 356 -13.36 13.93 -2.79
C ALA A 356 -12.14 13.93 -1.85
N LEU A 357 -11.85 12.78 -1.22
CA LEU A 357 -10.66 12.61 -0.39
C LEU A 357 -9.37 12.67 -1.22
N MET A 358 -9.33 12.03 -2.39
CA MET A 358 -8.17 12.10 -3.29
C MET A 358 -7.89 13.53 -3.77
N LYS A 359 -8.95 14.28 -4.11
CA LYS A 359 -8.85 15.70 -4.50
C LYS A 359 -8.33 16.57 -3.36
N HIS A 360 -8.74 16.28 -2.11
CA HIS A 360 -8.36 17.09 -0.96
C HIS A 360 -6.97 16.76 -0.39
N TRP A 361 -6.69 15.47 -0.22
CA TRP A 361 -5.51 14.97 0.50
C TRP A 361 -4.42 14.45 -0.43
N GLY A 362 -4.74 14.14 -1.68
CA GLY A 362 -3.88 13.39 -2.57
C GLY A 362 -4.03 11.87 -2.38
N PRO A 363 -2.97 11.09 -2.65
CA PRO A 363 -3.05 9.64 -2.67
C PRO A 363 -3.43 9.05 -1.30
N LEU A 364 -4.54 8.30 -1.23
CA LEU A 364 -5.04 7.71 0.02
C LEU A 364 -4.11 6.67 0.67
N PRO A 365 -3.31 5.86 -0.06
CA PRO A 365 -2.39 4.92 0.57
C PRO A 365 -1.35 5.59 1.49
N SER A 366 -0.98 6.85 1.20
CA SER A 366 -0.09 7.65 2.04
C SER A 366 -0.73 8.08 3.38
N LEU A 367 -2.04 7.88 3.51
CA LEU A 367 -2.84 8.15 4.72
C LEU A 367 -3.46 6.85 5.28
N SER A 368 -2.91 5.69 4.90
CA SER A 368 -3.39 4.40 5.36
C SER A 368 -3.06 4.14 6.83
N GLU A 369 -3.76 3.17 7.40
CA GLU A 369 -3.66 2.78 8.80
C GLU A 369 -2.50 1.81 9.08
N PHE A 370 -1.89 1.22 8.04
CA PHE A 370 -0.77 0.26 8.17
C PHE A 370 0.37 0.75 9.08
N PRO A 371 0.85 2.01 9.01
CA PRO A 371 1.88 2.47 9.94
C PRO A 371 1.41 2.49 11.39
N GLY A 372 0.14 2.81 11.64
CA GLY A 372 -0.48 2.80 12.96
C GLY A 372 -0.59 1.40 13.54
N GLU A 373 -1.01 0.42 12.74
CA GLU A 373 -1.08 -0.98 13.16
C GLU A 373 0.28 -1.58 13.47
N ARG A 374 1.29 -1.26 12.67
CA ARG A 374 2.68 -1.65 12.98
C ARG A 374 3.14 -1.07 14.32
N LEU A 375 2.79 0.17 14.63
CA LEU A 375 3.06 0.76 15.94
C LEU A 375 2.31 0.03 17.06
N ASN A 376 1.05 -0.35 16.84
CA ASN A 376 0.30 -1.17 17.79
C ASN A 376 1.00 -2.50 18.06
N GLY A 377 1.43 -3.22 17.02
CA GLY A 377 2.18 -4.48 17.16
C GLY A 377 3.51 -4.29 17.90
N ILE A 378 4.24 -3.19 17.64
CA ILE A 378 5.44 -2.85 18.40
C ILE A 378 5.10 -2.63 19.88
N PHE A 379 4.01 -1.90 20.18
CA PHE A 379 3.58 -1.65 21.55
C PHE A 379 3.12 -2.90 22.28
N GLN A 380 2.42 -3.83 21.61
CA GLN A 380 2.04 -5.12 22.18
C GLN A 380 3.28 -5.96 22.57
N LYS A 381 4.38 -5.86 21.80
CA LYS A 381 5.64 -6.55 22.10
C LYS A 381 6.44 -5.90 23.23
N VAL A 382 6.09 -4.68 23.67
CA VAL A 382 6.76 -4.04 24.82
C VAL A 382 6.43 -4.83 26.09
N LYS A 383 7.47 -5.32 26.78
CA LYS A 383 7.30 -5.96 28.09
C LYS A 383 6.86 -4.92 29.11
N THR A 384 5.58 -4.96 29.46
CA THR A 384 4.96 -4.11 30.49
C THR A 384 5.01 -4.74 31.88
N ASN A 385 5.47 -6.00 31.99
CA ASN A 385 5.46 -6.81 33.21
C ASN A 385 4.09 -6.80 33.91
N LYS A 386 3.00 -6.64 33.15
CA LYS A 386 1.62 -6.54 33.63
C LYS A 386 1.34 -5.38 34.61
N HIS A 387 2.22 -4.36 34.67
CA HIS A 387 1.98 -3.14 35.44
C HIS A 387 1.05 -2.20 34.66
N LEU A 388 -0.26 -2.37 34.84
CA LEU A 388 -1.29 -1.61 34.13
C LEU A 388 -1.19 -0.08 34.36
N SER A 389 -0.86 0.35 35.59
CA SER A 389 -0.71 1.78 35.92
C SER A 389 0.41 2.48 35.16
N ASP A 390 1.46 1.73 34.82
CA ASP A 390 2.72 2.27 34.28
C ASP A 390 2.86 2.00 32.78
N ILE A 391 1.82 1.43 32.16
CA ILE A 391 1.85 0.97 30.77
C ILE A 391 2.18 2.11 29.80
N SER A 392 1.51 3.25 29.96
CA SER A 392 1.67 4.44 29.11
C SER A 392 3.07 5.04 29.23
N LEU A 393 3.57 5.19 30.45
CA LEU A 393 4.92 5.69 30.72
C LEU A 393 6.00 4.73 30.20
N THR A 394 5.77 3.43 30.34
CA THR A 394 6.69 2.38 29.87
C THR A 394 6.78 2.39 28.35
N MET A 395 5.64 2.38 27.65
CA MET A 395 5.59 2.48 26.19
C MET A 395 6.29 3.75 25.71
N MET A 396 5.99 4.91 26.30
CA MET A 396 6.64 6.18 25.95
C MET A 396 8.17 6.14 26.12
N ARG A 397 8.65 5.57 27.24
CA ARG A 397 10.10 5.44 27.49
C ARG A 397 10.79 4.52 26.49
N GLN A 398 10.17 3.39 26.13
CA GLN A 398 10.75 2.46 25.16
C GLN A 398 10.79 3.07 23.76
N THR A 399 9.72 3.75 23.35
CA THR A 399 9.69 4.48 22.07
C THR A 399 10.78 5.54 22.01
N ALA A 400 10.93 6.35 23.06
CA ALA A 400 11.98 7.38 23.13
C ALA A 400 13.40 6.77 23.06
N ARG A 401 13.64 5.67 23.78
CA ARG A 401 14.92 4.95 23.75
C ARG A 401 15.24 4.40 22.35
N ASN A 402 14.26 3.77 21.70
CA ASN A 402 14.43 3.24 20.34
C ASN A 402 14.71 4.37 19.34
N ALA A 403 13.98 5.48 19.43
CA ALA A 403 14.22 6.65 18.57
C ALA A 403 15.62 7.24 18.76
N HIS A 404 16.09 7.37 20.01
CA HIS A 404 17.44 7.83 20.30
C HIS A 404 18.50 6.85 19.77
N PHE A 405 18.29 5.54 19.92
CA PHE A 405 19.21 4.52 19.40
C PHE A 405 19.30 4.57 17.87
N GLN A 406 18.17 4.65 17.16
CA GLN A 406 18.14 4.80 15.70
C GLN A 406 18.85 6.08 15.23
N ALA A 407 18.65 7.19 15.94
CA ALA A 407 19.35 8.45 15.64
C ALA A 407 20.88 8.30 15.80
N LEU A 408 21.33 7.66 16.87
CA LEU A 408 22.75 7.36 17.10
C LEU A 408 23.33 6.43 16.03
N GLN A 409 22.59 5.39 15.63
CA GLN A 409 22.98 4.50 14.53
C GLN A 409 23.12 5.27 13.21
N SER A 410 22.20 6.18 12.90
CA SER A 410 22.25 6.97 11.66
C SER A 410 23.43 7.96 11.60
N THR A 411 24.03 8.30 12.73
CA THR A 411 25.09 9.33 12.83
C THR A 411 26.48 8.75 13.11
N SER A 412 26.58 7.50 13.54
CA SER A 412 27.85 6.84 13.88
C SER A 412 28.23 5.78 12.83
N PRO A 413 29.30 6.00 12.05
CA PRO A 413 29.81 5.03 11.07
C PRO A 413 30.21 3.69 11.72
N HIS A 414 30.69 3.73 12.97
CA HIS A 414 31.07 2.54 13.72
C HIS A 414 29.85 1.69 14.12
N LEU A 415 28.74 2.31 14.53
CA LEU A 415 27.51 1.57 14.83
C LEU A 415 26.84 1.03 13.57
N GLN A 416 26.98 1.72 12.43
CA GLN A 416 26.53 1.20 11.14
C GLN A 416 27.29 -0.06 10.74
N SER A 417 28.60 -0.12 10.97
CA SER A 417 29.38 -1.34 10.66
C SER A 417 29.11 -2.48 11.63
N VAL A 418 28.94 -2.21 12.93
CA VAL A 418 28.68 -3.25 13.95
C VAL A 418 27.28 -3.86 13.81
N VAL A 419 26.26 -3.05 13.54
CA VAL A 419 24.87 -3.54 13.40
C VAL A 419 24.59 -4.03 11.97
N GLY A 420 25.15 -3.38 10.95
CA GLY A 420 24.98 -3.77 9.55
C GLY A 420 25.64 -5.10 9.21
N ALA A 421 26.77 -5.44 9.85
CA ALA A 421 27.47 -6.70 9.62
C ALA A 421 26.70 -7.96 10.07
N SER A 422 25.65 -7.83 10.88
CA SER A 422 24.94 -8.98 11.46
C SER A 422 23.67 -9.41 10.72
N ALA A 423 23.19 -8.65 9.72
CA ALA A 423 21.91 -8.98 9.05
C ALA A 423 22.00 -9.04 7.52
N LEU A 424 22.82 -8.23 6.87
CA LEU A 424 22.99 -8.24 5.41
C LEU A 424 24.46 -7.94 5.11
N GLY A 425 25.16 -8.88 4.47
CA GLY A 425 26.56 -8.66 4.08
C GLY A 425 26.73 -7.35 3.27
N PRO A 426 27.86 -6.64 3.41
CA PRO A 426 28.08 -5.30 2.85
C PRO A 426 28.18 -5.21 1.30
N THR A 427 27.56 -6.11 0.53
CA THR A 427 27.89 -6.30 -0.90
C THR A 427 26.75 -6.24 -1.91
N SER A 428 25.52 -5.90 -1.49
CA SER A 428 24.35 -5.99 -2.39
C SER A 428 23.46 -4.73 -2.44
N LEU A 429 23.75 -3.66 -1.70
CA LEU A 429 22.92 -2.44 -1.67
C LEU A 429 23.06 -1.61 -2.95
N ILE A 430 22.02 -1.51 -3.77
CA ILE A 430 22.06 -0.83 -5.09
C ILE A 430 21.47 0.58 -5.09
N ASP A 431 20.88 1.00 -3.98
CA ASP A 431 20.29 2.31 -3.79
C ASP A 431 21.33 3.39 -3.48
N GLN A 432 22.58 3.01 -3.13
CA GLN A 432 23.72 3.92 -3.01
C GLN A 432 25.00 3.31 -3.59
N PRO A 433 25.79 4.06 -4.39
CA PRO A 433 27.13 3.61 -4.78
C PRO A 433 28.00 3.46 -3.52
N TRP A 434 28.66 2.32 -3.34
CA TRP A 434 29.62 2.17 -2.25
C TRP A 434 31.03 2.47 -2.73
N VAL A 435 31.82 3.11 -1.87
CA VAL A 435 33.20 3.49 -2.12
C VAL A 435 34.08 2.24 -2.08
N ILE A 436 35.08 2.17 -2.97
CA ILE A 436 36.04 1.08 -3.04
C ILE A 436 37.47 1.64 -3.10
N THR A 437 38.41 1.00 -2.40
CA THR A 437 39.84 1.35 -2.46
C THR A 437 40.51 0.67 -3.65
N ASP A 438 41.62 1.22 -4.14
CA ASP A 438 42.40 0.64 -5.26
C ASP A 438 42.79 -0.83 -5.03
N THR A 439 43.08 -1.21 -3.78
CA THR A 439 43.43 -2.59 -3.42
C THR A 439 42.21 -3.52 -3.50
N GLU A 440 41.05 -3.06 -3.05
CA GLU A 440 39.79 -3.81 -3.15
C GLU A 440 39.31 -3.90 -4.59
N GLU A 441 39.48 -2.85 -5.38
CA GLU A 441 39.18 -2.82 -6.82
C GLU A 441 40.04 -3.84 -7.56
N ALA A 442 41.36 -3.83 -7.36
CA ALA A 442 42.26 -4.80 -7.97
C ALA A 442 41.89 -6.25 -7.58
N LYS A 443 41.51 -6.49 -6.32
CA LYS A 443 41.04 -7.80 -5.85
C LYS A 443 39.69 -8.19 -6.45
N MET A 444 38.78 -7.24 -6.63
CA MET A 444 37.49 -7.47 -7.27
C MET A 444 37.70 -7.88 -8.73
N LEU A 445 38.45 -7.08 -9.48
CA LEU A 445 38.70 -7.29 -10.92
C LEU A 445 39.54 -8.55 -11.17
N GLY A 446 40.51 -8.87 -10.30
CA GLY A 446 41.36 -10.05 -10.43
C GLY A 446 40.61 -11.38 -10.29
N ASN A 447 39.50 -11.40 -9.54
CA ASN A 447 38.64 -12.58 -9.36
C ASN A 447 37.41 -12.58 -10.27
N ALA A 448 37.13 -11.47 -10.96
CA ALA A 448 35.95 -11.29 -11.77
C ALA A 448 36.11 -11.96 -13.15
N PRO A 449 35.03 -12.56 -13.70
CA PRO A 449 35.04 -13.02 -15.08
C PRO A 449 35.20 -11.85 -16.05
N LEU A 450 35.79 -12.14 -17.21
CA LEU A 450 35.84 -11.19 -18.32
C LEU A 450 34.43 -11.03 -18.90
N LEU A 451 34.05 -9.79 -19.18
CA LEU A 451 32.84 -9.48 -19.93
C LEU A 451 33.03 -9.91 -21.39
N ASP A 452 32.01 -10.52 -21.97
CA ASP A 452 31.99 -10.70 -23.41
C ASP A 452 31.87 -9.33 -24.11
N LEU A 453 32.22 -9.31 -25.40
CA LEU A 453 32.30 -8.06 -26.14
C LEU A 453 30.94 -7.37 -26.29
N HIS A 454 29.84 -8.12 -26.38
CA HIS A 454 28.50 -7.55 -26.54
C HIS A 454 28.11 -6.79 -25.28
N THR A 455 28.14 -7.45 -24.12
CA THR A 455 27.79 -6.83 -22.83
C THR A 455 28.72 -5.68 -22.48
N TYR A 456 30.03 -5.81 -22.74
CA TYR A 456 30.98 -4.73 -22.55
C TYR A 456 30.62 -3.48 -23.38
N MET A 457 30.32 -3.66 -24.68
CA MET A 457 29.93 -2.56 -25.57
C MET A 457 28.60 -1.92 -25.16
N MET A 458 27.64 -2.71 -24.68
CA MET A 458 26.37 -2.17 -24.20
C MET A 458 26.56 -1.26 -22.98
N ILE A 459 27.35 -1.68 -21.98
CA ILE A 459 27.64 -0.87 -20.79
C ILE A 459 28.39 0.41 -21.19
N LEU A 460 29.39 0.29 -22.07
CA LEU A 460 30.13 1.44 -22.57
C LEU A 460 29.23 2.46 -23.27
N ASN A 461 28.35 2.00 -24.16
CA ASN A 461 27.40 2.86 -24.87
C ASN A 461 26.38 3.50 -23.92
N PHE A 462 25.90 2.74 -22.92
CA PHE A 462 25.01 3.25 -21.88
C PHE A 462 25.66 4.40 -21.09
N LEU A 463 26.90 4.23 -20.63
CA LEU A 463 27.64 5.25 -19.88
C LEU A 463 27.95 6.49 -20.75
N ASN A 464 28.41 6.27 -21.98
CA ASN A 464 28.72 7.34 -22.92
C ASN A 464 27.48 8.18 -23.30
N SER A 465 26.35 7.52 -23.56
CA SER A 465 25.08 8.22 -23.83
C SER A 465 24.52 8.95 -22.61
N SER A 466 24.89 8.52 -21.40
CA SER A 466 24.53 9.18 -20.13
C SER A 466 25.47 10.35 -19.77
N GLY A 467 26.36 10.77 -20.69
CA GLY A 467 27.27 11.89 -20.46
C GLY A 467 28.51 11.55 -19.61
N ARG A 468 28.82 10.25 -19.45
CA ARG A 468 29.98 9.75 -18.69
C ARG A 468 30.97 9.08 -19.67
N PRO A 469 31.77 9.87 -20.41
CA PRO A 469 32.61 9.33 -21.47
C PRO A 469 33.71 8.42 -20.90
N LEU A 470 33.69 7.16 -21.31
CA LEU A 470 34.72 6.16 -21.08
C LEU A 470 35.27 5.64 -22.41
N ARG A 471 36.52 5.21 -22.42
CA ARG A 471 37.16 4.60 -23.60
C ARG A 471 36.97 3.08 -23.62
N ASP A 472 36.87 2.55 -24.84
CA ASP A 472 36.97 1.11 -25.10
C ASP A 472 38.38 0.62 -24.79
N TYR A 473 38.55 -0.43 -23.98
CA TYR A 473 39.85 -1.00 -23.63
C TYR A 473 40.70 -1.38 -24.85
N ARG A 474 40.06 -1.67 -25.99
CA ARG A 474 40.72 -2.06 -27.25
C ARG A 474 41.30 -0.87 -28.02
N SER A 475 40.92 0.36 -27.69
CA SER A 475 41.34 1.58 -28.41
C SER A 475 42.74 2.06 -27.98
N ILE A 476 43.72 1.16 -28.10
CA ILE A 476 45.12 1.38 -27.73
C ILE A 476 45.82 2.19 -28.84
N PRO A 477 46.67 3.19 -28.52
CA PRO A 477 47.11 3.60 -27.19
C PRO A 477 46.12 4.53 -26.46
N HIS A 478 46.06 4.36 -25.13
CA HIS A 478 45.26 5.23 -24.25
C HIS A 478 46.10 6.42 -23.78
N PRO A 479 45.58 7.67 -23.87
CA PRO A 479 46.19 8.84 -23.26
C PRO A 479 46.26 8.74 -21.74
N THR A 480 47.24 9.42 -21.12
CA THR A 480 47.67 9.25 -19.72
C THR A 480 46.63 9.55 -18.63
N TYR A 481 45.43 10.02 -18.95
CA TYR A 481 44.41 10.36 -17.95
C TYR A 481 42.99 9.97 -18.38
N ASP A 482 42.86 9.23 -19.48
CA ASP A 482 41.56 8.81 -19.96
C ASP A 482 41.06 7.60 -19.17
N SER A 483 39.80 7.67 -18.73
CA SER A 483 39.16 6.57 -18.03
C SER A 483 38.71 5.51 -19.02
N VAL A 484 39.14 4.27 -18.79
CA VAL A 484 38.80 3.09 -19.61
C VAL A 484 37.83 2.23 -18.81
N LEU A 485 36.76 1.75 -19.45
CA LEU A 485 35.84 0.81 -18.79
C LEU A 485 36.58 -0.51 -18.48
N PRO A 486 36.53 -1.04 -17.25
CA PRO A 486 37.15 -2.33 -16.95
C PRO A 486 36.59 -3.47 -17.80
N ARG A 487 37.46 -4.36 -18.28
CA ARG A 487 37.06 -5.53 -19.09
C ARG A 487 36.41 -6.67 -18.28
N ALA A 488 36.44 -6.57 -16.95
CA ALA A 488 35.95 -7.58 -16.02
C ALA A 488 34.95 -6.95 -15.06
N ALA A 489 33.92 -7.69 -14.67
CA ALA A 489 32.92 -7.23 -13.73
C ALA A 489 32.49 -8.37 -12.81
N ARG A 490 32.19 -8.04 -11.54
CA ARG A 490 31.73 -9.04 -10.59
C ARG A 490 30.26 -9.34 -10.84
N VAL A 491 29.95 -10.59 -11.19
CA VAL A 491 28.57 -11.06 -11.33
C VAL A 491 27.94 -11.21 -9.95
N LEU A 492 26.79 -10.59 -9.74
CA LEU A 492 26.01 -10.71 -8.51
C LEU A 492 24.86 -11.72 -8.71
N HIS A 493 24.64 -12.56 -7.70
CA HIS A 493 23.49 -13.47 -7.69
C HIS A 493 22.18 -12.72 -7.38
N HIS A 494 22.26 -11.73 -6.49
CA HIS A 494 21.17 -10.89 -6.06
C HIS A 494 21.67 -9.47 -5.78
N ALA A 495 20.76 -8.52 -5.79
CA ALA A 495 20.96 -7.13 -5.46
C ALA A 495 19.76 -6.63 -4.65
N THR A 496 19.97 -5.75 -3.68
CA THR A 496 18.95 -5.32 -2.72
C THR A 496 18.83 -3.80 -2.71
N ALA A 497 17.61 -3.27 -2.79
CA ALA A 497 17.32 -1.86 -2.57
C ALA A 497 16.22 -1.73 -1.51
N GLY A 498 16.54 -1.19 -0.35
CA GLY A 498 15.67 -1.29 0.82
C GLY A 498 15.35 -2.74 1.16
N ASP A 499 14.07 -3.08 1.18
CA ASP A 499 13.53 -4.43 1.43
C ASP A 499 13.37 -5.28 0.15
N ARG A 500 13.67 -4.72 -1.03
CA ARG A 500 13.45 -5.38 -2.31
C ARG A 500 14.70 -6.10 -2.77
N THR A 501 14.58 -7.41 -2.96
CA THR A 501 15.63 -8.24 -3.56
C THR A 501 15.35 -8.46 -5.04
N PHE A 502 16.28 -8.03 -5.89
CA PHE A 502 16.35 -8.33 -7.31
C PHE A 502 17.28 -9.51 -7.53
N SER A 503 16.97 -10.37 -8.49
CA SER A 503 17.78 -11.55 -8.78
C SER A 503 17.82 -11.83 -10.27
N ARG A 504 18.86 -12.54 -10.71
CA ARG A 504 18.91 -13.09 -12.07
C ARG A 504 17.77 -14.10 -12.25
N ARG A 505 17.25 -14.23 -13.47
CA ARG A 505 16.17 -15.17 -13.81
C ARG A 505 16.50 -16.61 -13.41
N GLY A 506 17.75 -17.04 -13.62
CA GLY A 506 18.22 -18.37 -13.23
C GLY A 506 18.32 -18.59 -11.71
N ALA A 507 18.35 -17.53 -10.90
CA ALA A 507 18.40 -17.62 -9.44
C ALA A 507 17.00 -17.59 -8.80
N HIS A 508 16.17 -16.61 -9.18
CA HIS A 508 14.78 -16.53 -8.71
C HIS A 508 13.91 -15.80 -9.74
N ARG A 509 13.02 -16.53 -10.40
CA ARG A 509 12.20 -16.01 -11.51
C ARG A 509 11.27 -14.87 -11.09
N GLY A 510 10.73 -14.90 -9.88
CA GLY A 510 9.87 -13.82 -9.37
C GLY A 510 10.63 -12.52 -9.09
N ASN A 511 11.90 -12.60 -8.68
CA ASN A 511 12.75 -11.44 -8.37
C ASN A 511 13.46 -10.90 -9.61
N SER A 512 13.35 -11.59 -10.74
CA SER A 512 13.93 -11.14 -12.00
C SER A 512 12.97 -10.30 -12.83
N ASN A 513 11.66 -10.49 -12.70
CA ASN A 513 10.68 -9.80 -13.54
C ASN A 513 10.46 -8.37 -13.05
N ILE A 514 10.68 -7.40 -13.93
CA ILE A 514 10.64 -5.98 -13.61
C ILE A 514 9.86 -5.15 -14.64
N GLU A 515 9.33 -4.03 -14.18
CA GLU A 515 8.92 -2.88 -14.98
C GLU A 515 10.00 -1.81 -14.88
N PHE A 516 10.35 -1.18 -16.00
CA PHE A 516 11.39 -0.15 -16.08
C PHE A 516 10.95 1.05 -16.92
N ILE A 517 11.65 2.16 -16.78
CA ILE A 517 11.48 3.34 -17.62
C ILE A 517 12.17 3.07 -18.95
N SER A 518 11.40 3.05 -20.04
CA SER A 518 11.95 2.86 -21.39
C SER A 518 13.03 3.92 -21.69
N PRO A 519 14.26 3.50 -22.06
CA PRO A 519 15.27 4.42 -22.55
C PRO A 519 14.76 5.25 -23.74
N ALA A 520 15.27 6.47 -23.93
CA ALA A 520 14.79 7.36 -25.00
C ALA A 520 14.91 6.78 -26.42
N HIS A 521 15.84 5.85 -26.62
CA HIS A 521 16.06 5.14 -27.90
C HIS A 521 15.28 3.82 -28.00
N TRP A 522 14.50 3.44 -26.99
CA TRP A 522 13.76 2.19 -26.92
C TRP A 522 12.25 2.41 -27.12
N SER A 523 11.68 1.74 -28.12
CA SER A 523 10.24 1.78 -28.44
C SER A 523 9.49 0.50 -28.07
N GLY A 524 10.18 -0.50 -27.51
CA GLY A 524 9.58 -1.78 -27.12
C GLY A 524 8.90 -1.73 -25.74
N ALA A 525 8.58 -2.92 -25.20
CA ALA A 525 7.92 -3.02 -23.91
C ALA A 525 8.77 -2.41 -22.77
N SER A 526 8.08 -1.85 -21.78
CA SER A 526 8.69 -1.31 -20.55
C SER A 526 8.75 -2.36 -19.43
N THR A 527 8.70 -3.64 -19.78
CA THR A 527 8.79 -4.76 -18.84
C THR A 527 9.77 -5.79 -19.38
N GLY A 528 10.39 -6.55 -18.51
CA GLY A 528 11.36 -7.58 -18.88
C GLY A 528 11.79 -8.42 -17.70
N TYR A 529 12.79 -9.27 -17.90
CA TYR A 529 13.44 -10.03 -16.84
C TYR A 529 14.94 -9.77 -16.81
N ILE A 530 15.50 -9.80 -15.61
CA ILE A 530 16.93 -9.64 -15.36
C ILE A 530 17.66 -10.93 -15.74
N GLU A 531 18.53 -10.85 -16.74
CA GLU A 531 19.40 -11.96 -17.15
C GLU A 531 20.66 -11.97 -16.27
N GLU A 532 21.31 -10.82 -16.14
CA GLU A 532 22.53 -10.66 -15.34
C GLU A 532 22.51 -9.40 -14.47
N ILE A 533 23.25 -9.46 -13.35
CA ILE A 533 23.50 -8.33 -12.47
C ILE A 533 25.01 -8.21 -12.33
N LEU A 534 25.55 -7.05 -12.68
CA LEU A 534 26.99 -6.81 -12.77
C LEU A 534 27.38 -5.65 -11.86
N ALA A 535 28.32 -5.89 -10.96
CA ALA A 535 28.99 -4.86 -10.18
C ALA A 535 30.30 -4.46 -10.86
N VAL A 536 30.39 -3.20 -11.28
CA VAL A 536 31.51 -2.64 -12.04
C VAL A 536 32.15 -1.53 -11.21
N PRO A 537 33.46 -1.59 -10.91
CA PRO A 537 34.17 -0.48 -10.29
C PRO A 537 34.36 0.64 -11.31
N LEU A 538 33.91 1.84 -10.95
CA LEU A 538 34.00 3.06 -11.75
C LEU A 538 34.44 4.21 -10.83
N HIS A 539 35.61 4.79 -11.10
CA HIS A 539 36.11 6.01 -10.44
C HIS A 539 36.08 5.96 -8.90
N GLY A 540 36.53 4.87 -8.28
CA GLY A 540 36.57 4.72 -6.82
C GLY A 540 35.23 4.39 -6.17
N THR A 541 34.20 4.07 -6.97
CA THR A 541 32.92 3.54 -6.49
C THR A 541 32.56 2.26 -7.24
N VAL A 542 31.67 1.45 -6.68
CA VAL A 542 31.10 0.31 -7.40
C VAL A 542 29.66 0.63 -7.78
N GLU A 543 29.37 0.49 -9.06
CA GLU A 543 28.04 0.66 -9.62
C GLU A 543 27.47 -0.68 -10.07
N VAL A 544 26.15 -0.82 -9.95
CA VAL A 544 25.43 -2.04 -10.34
C VAL A 544 24.61 -1.80 -11.60
N PHE A 545 24.82 -2.66 -12.59
CA PHE A 545 24.13 -2.69 -13.86
C PHE A 545 23.29 -3.96 -13.98
N PHE A 546 22.11 -3.83 -14.56
CA PHE A 546 21.19 -4.91 -14.86
C PHE A 546 21.18 -5.14 -16.36
N ILE A 547 21.52 -6.35 -16.79
CA ILE A 547 21.31 -6.80 -18.16
C ILE A 547 19.91 -7.40 -18.21
N VAL A 548 19.01 -6.76 -18.96
CA VAL A 548 17.58 -7.05 -18.97
C VAL A 548 17.15 -7.44 -20.36
N ARG A 549 16.37 -8.51 -20.47
CA ARG A 549 15.67 -8.87 -21.70
C ARG A 549 14.23 -8.35 -21.62
N PRO A 550 13.86 -7.36 -22.44
CA PRO A 550 12.49 -6.86 -22.51
C PRO A 550 11.54 -7.95 -23.00
N HIS A 551 10.32 -7.95 -22.49
CA HIS A 551 9.26 -8.78 -23.04
C HIS A 551 8.84 -8.29 -24.42
N ILE A 552 8.36 -9.20 -25.25
CA ILE A 552 7.88 -8.90 -26.61
C ILE A 552 6.35 -8.89 -26.57
N ALA A 553 5.74 -7.81 -27.05
CA ALA A 553 4.28 -7.72 -27.11
C ALA A 553 3.72 -8.83 -28.01
N LEU A 554 2.65 -9.49 -27.55
CA LEU A 554 1.95 -10.46 -28.37
C LEU A 554 1.26 -9.74 -29.54
N ALA A 555 1.16 -10.40 -30.70
CA ALA A 555 0.50 -9.81 -31.88
C ALA A 555 -0.94 -9.39 -31.57
N ASP A 556 -1.38 -8.23 -32.09
CA ASP A 556 -2.69 -7.66 -31.81
C ASP A 556 -3.84 -8.65 -32.06
N VAL A 557 -3.75 -9.43 -33.14
CA VAL A 557 -4.75 -10.47 -33.49
C VAL A 557 -4.91 -11.52 -32.39
N ASP A 558 -3.83 -11.86 -31.68
CA ASP A 558 -3.85 -12.82 -30.58
C ASP A 558 -4.28 -12.15 -29.28
N VAL A 559 -3.88 -10.89 -29.03
CA VAL A 559 -4.36 -10.11 -27.88
C VAL A 559 -5.88 -9.97 -27.92
N GLN A 560 -6.47 -9.71 -29.08
CA GLN A 560 -7.94 -9.61 -29.25
C GLN A 560 -8.69 -10.91 -28.94
N LYS A 561 -8.02 -12.07 -28.94
CA LYS A 561 -8.62 -13.35 -28.51
C LYS A 561 -8.70 -13.49 -27.00
N THR A 562 -7.93 -12.68 -26.26
CA THR A 562 -7.86 -12.74 -24.79
C THR A 562 -8.93 -11.87 -24.13
N PRO A 563 -9.35 -12.17 -22.89
CA PRO A 563 -10.30 -11.33 -22.16
C PRO A 563 -9.71 -9.99 -21.68
N TYR A 564 -8.42 -9.72 -21.92
CA TYR A 564 -7.75 -8.47 -21.54
C TYR A 564 -7.87 -7.38 -22.60
N ALA A 565 -8.21 -7.75 -23.83
CA ALA A 565 -8.44 -6.79 -24.90
C ALA A 565 -9.56 -5.80 -24.53
N GLY A 566 -9.29 -4.51 -24.69
CA GLY A 566 -10.23 -3.43 -24.37
C GLY A 566 -10.38 -3.13 -22.87
N ARG A 567 -9.58 -3.74 -21.99
CA ARG A 567 -9.64 -3.54 -20.52
C ARG A 567 -8.31 -3.02 -19.94
N PRO A 568 -7.81 -1.85 -20.39
CA PRO A 568 -6.48 -1.35 -20.01
C PRO A 568 -6.32 -1.12 -18.49
N LEU A 569 -7.42 -0.84 -17.79
CA LEU A 569 -7.38 -0.62 -16.34
C LEU A 569 -7.26 -1.90 -15.52
N LEU A 570 -7.30 -3.10 -16.12
CA LEU A 570 -6.87 -4.33 -15.43
C LEU A 570 -5.36 -4.36 -15.16
N ARG A 571 -4.58 -3.51 -15.86
CA ARG A 571 -3.11 -3.46 -15.77
C ARG A 571 -2.44 -4.81 -16.01
N VAL A 572 -3.04 -5.62 -16.89
CA VAL A 572 -2.50 -6.89 -17.35
C VAL A 572 -2.03 -6.74 -18.80
N ASN A 573 -0.75 -6.97 -19.04
CA ASN A 573 -0.18 -7.03 -20.38
C ASN A 573 -0.05 -8.47 -20.84
N VAL A 574 -0.38 -8.74 -22.10
CA VAL A 574 -0.21 -10.05 -22.73
C VAL A 574 1.03 -10.00 -23.61
N VAL A 575 2.03 -10.82 -23.29
CA VAL A 575 3.33 -10.82 -23.98
C VAL A 575 3.74 -12.22 -24.39
N GLU A 576 4.66 -12.32 -25.33
CA GLU A 576 5.25 -13.60 -25.72
C GLU A 576 6.18 -14.13 -24.62
N GLU A 577 6.30 -15.46 -24.52
CA GLU A 577 7.31 -16.09 -23.65
C GLU A 577 8.73 -15.98 -24.25
N ASP A 578 8.84 -15.62 -25.54
CA ASP A 578 10.09 -15.69 -26.30
C ASP A 578 11.27 -14.98 -25.60
N THR A 579 12.40 -15.68 -25.59
CA THR A 579 13.65 -15.28 -24.96
C THR A 579 14.64 -14.63 -25.93
N HIS A 580 14.34 -14.61 -27.23
CA HIS A 580 15.24 -14.15 -28.29
C HIS A 580 15.14 -12.65 -28.62
N GLY A 581 14.81 -11.81 -27.64
CA GLY A 581 14.79 -10.35 -27.77
C GLY A 581 16.16 -9.69 -27.58
N PRO A 582 16.30 -8.40 -27.95
CA PRO A 582 17.52 -7.61 -27.68
C PRO A 582 17.69 -7.40 -26.17
N GLU A 583 18.92 -7.24 -25.71
CA GLU A 583 19.21 -6.91 -24.32
C GLU A 583 19.25 -5.39 -24.11
N LEU A 584 18.97 -4.96 -22.88
CA LEU A 584 19.11 -3.58 -22.42
C LEU A 584 19.99 -3.53 -21.18
N VAL A 585 20.78 -2.47 -21.06
CA VAL A 585 21.50 -2.13 -19.82
C VAL A 585 20.68 -1.12 -19.05
N LEU A 586 20.38 -1.42 -17.80
CA LEU A 586 19.69 -0.54 -16.87
C LEU A 586 20.49 -0.35 -15.59
N GLN A 587 20.29 0.78 -14.93
CA GLN A 587 20.67 0.98 -13.53
C GLN A 587 19.41 0.94 -12.64
N TYR A 588 19.59 0.84 -11.32
CA TYR A 588 18.47 0.78 -10.38
C TYR A 588 17.50 1.97 -10.55
N CYS A 589 18.01 3.17 -10.84
CA CYS A 589 17.19 4.36 -11.08
C CYS A 589 16.26 4.26 -12.32
N ASN A 590 16.50 3.30 -13.22
CA ASN A 590 15.64 3.02 -14.36
C ASN A 590 14.57 1.97 -14.05
N ILE A 591 14.70 1.22 -12.95
CA ILE A 591 13.74 0.18 -12.55
C ILE A 591 12.62 0.82 -11.74
N ARG A 592 11.36 0.58 -12.13
CA ARG A 592 10.18 1.09 -11.41
C ARG A 592 9.74 0.15 -10.30
N SER A 593 9.61 -1.14 -10.63
CA SER A 593 9.06 -2.14 -9.71
C SER A 593 9.33 -3.55 -10.23
N HIS A 594 9.20 -4.54 -9.34
CA HIS A 594 8.90 -5.91 -9.75
C HIS A 594 7.49 -5.99 -10.39
N ILE A 595 7.27 -7.02 -11.20
CA ILE A 595 5.97 -7.38 -11.78
C ILE A 595 5.64 -8.83 -11.47
N ALA A 596 4.36 -9.16 -11.43
CA ALA A 596 3.90 -10.54 -11.30
C ALA A 596 3.66 -11.14 -12.68
N VAL A 597 4.06 -12.39 -12.87
CA VAL A 597 3.97 -13.07 -14.18
C VAL A 597 3.26 -14.40 -14.02
N TRP A 598 2.25 -14.64 -14.85
CA TRP A 598 1.56 -15.92 -14.93
C TRP A 598 1.70 -16.51 -16.33
N GLU A 599 2.19 -17.75 -16.41
CA GLU A 599 2.48 -18.44 -17.66
C GLU A 599 1.24 -19.13 -18.21
N ARG A 600 1.00 -18.96 -19.52
CA ARG A 600 -0.11 -19.62 -20.21
C ARG A 600 0.40 -20.63 -21.23
N PRO A 601 -0.10 -21.89 -21.19
CA PRO A 601 0.29 -22.90 -22.15
C PRO A 601 -0.28 -22.58 -23.54
N ALA A 602 0.39 -23.10 -24.57
CA ALA A 602 -0.12 -23.10 -25.93
C ALA A 602 -1.51 -23.76 -25.99
N GLY A 603 -2.38 -23.23 -26.84
CA GLY A 603 -3.79 -23.60 -26.95
C GLY A 603 -4.74 -22.74 -26.12
N THR A 604 -4.25 -22.03 -25.10
CA THR A 604 -5.09 -21.08 -24.32
C THR A 604 -5.62 -19.99 -25.27
N TYR A 605 -6.93 -19.75 -25.27
CA TYR A 605 -7.63 -18.82 -26.18
C TYR A 605 -7.43 -19.09 -27.68
N GLY A 606 -7.03 -20.31 -28.06
CA GLY A 606 -6.69 -20.63 -29.46
C GLY A 606 -5.39 -19.99 -29.95
N ILE A 607 -4.50 -19.56 -29.03
CA ILE A 607 -3.16 -19.07 -29.35
C ILE A 607 -2.22 -20.27 -29.41
N THR A 608 -1.55 -20.49 -30.54
CA THR A 608 -0.77 -21.71 -30.79
C THR A 608 0.58 -21.77 -30.06
N ARG A 609 1.02 -20.67 -29.46
CA ARG A 609 2.27 -20.55 -28.71
C ARG A 609 2.02 -20.26 -27.24
N ARG A 610 3.02 -20.53 -26.40
CA ARG A 610 3.01 -20.10 -24.99
C ARG A 610 3.14 -18.58 -24.92
N PHE A 611 2.50 -17.99 -23.93
CA PHE A 611 2.52 -16.55 -23.69
C PHE A 611 2.45 -16.27 -22.18
N LEU A 612 2.72 -15.03 -21.80
CA LEU A 612 2.74 -14.59 -20.41
C LEU A 612 1.67 -13.52 -20.19
N LEU A 613 1.05 -13.59 -19.02
CA LEU A 613 0.21 -12.53 -18.48
C LEU A 613 1.01 -11.79 -17.40
N ILE A 614 1.21 -10.49 -17.61
CA ILE A 614 2.01 -9.65 -16.71
C ILE A 614 1.08 -8.71 -15.97
N SER A 615 0.98 -8.84 -14.65
CA SER A 615 0.32 -7.85 -13.81
C SER A 615 1.32 -6.78 -13.34
N CYS A 616 1.05 -5.53 -13.71
CA CYS A 616 1.78 -4.36 -13.22
C CYS A 616 1.19 -3.79 -11.91
N GLY A 617 0.34 -4.57 -11.22
CA GLY A 617 -0.35 -4.13 -10.00
C GLY A 617 0.58 -3.82 -8.82
N LEU A 618 1.83 -4.32 -8.83
CA LEU A 618 2.82 -4.10 -7.77
C LEU A 618 3.39 -2.67 -7.73
N ASN A 619 3.46 -1.99 -8.88
CA ASN A 619 4.05 -0.65 -8.96
C ASN A 619 3.21 0.37 -8.17
N ARG A 620 1.88 0.33 -8.34
CA ARG A 620 0.93 1.28 -7.73
C ARG A 620 1.33 2.75 -7.93
N ARG A 621 1.97 3.06 -9.07
CA ARG A 621 2.57 4.36 -9.41
C ARG A 621 3.54 4.93 -8.35
N ARG A 622 4.18 4.08 -7.54
CA ARG A 622 5.26 4.48 -6.62
C ARG A 622 6.43 5.06 -7.43
N ARG A 623 7.16 6.02 -6.84
CA ARG A 623 8.35 6.60 -7.47
C ARG A 623 9.55 5.72 -7.24
#